data_AF-A0A183J9B3-F1
#
_entry.id   AF-A0A183J9B3-F1
#
_cell.length_a   1.000
_cell.length_b   1.000
_cell.length_c   1.000
_cell.angle_alpha   90.00
_cell.angle_beta   90.00
_cell.angle_gamma   90.00
#
_symmetry.space_group_name_H-M   'P 1'
#
loop_
_entity.id
_entity.type
_entity.pdbx_description
1 polymer ?
#
loop_
_entity_poly.entity_id
_entity_poly.type
_entity_poly.pdbx_seq_one_letter_code
_entity_poly.pdbx_strand_id
1 'polypeptide(L)'
;LFSRFLARCSLQIKGETVEQLEKLKYLGVIFTSDGKFEEDIDWRIGVASGVLLELVRSTVNKVEQSLKTKHSVFNSIFTPMLVCGHQSWTGTENTQTWIDAAEMGFLRRGARLACLDLVYPA
;
A
#
# COMPACT_ATOMS: atom_id res chain seq x y z
N LEU A 1 -15.96 3.58 -25.44
CA LEU A 1 -16.57 4.88 -25.05
C LEU A 1 -17.09 4.79 -23.61
N PHE A 2 -16.22 4.62 -22.62
CA PHE A 2 -16.57 4.87 -21.21
C PHE A 2 -16.05 6.28 -20.89
N SER A 3 -16.91 7.27 -21.09
CA SER A 3 -16.61 8.65 -20.71
C SER A 3 -16.50 8.72 -19.19
N ARG A 4 -15.32 9.04 -18.66
CA ARG A 4 -15.10 9.32 -17.22
C ARG A 4 -15.60 10.71 -16.85
N PHE A 5 -16.83 11.04 -17.25
CA PHE A 5 -17.44 12.30 -16.86
C PHE A 5 -17.92 12.17 -15.42
N LEU A 6 -17.65 13.18 -14.58
CA LEU A 6 -18.26 13.36 -13.26
C LEU A 6 -19.78 13.57 -13.45
N ALA A 7 -20.50 12.50 -13.75
CA ALA A 7 -21.94 12.52 -13.74
C ALA A 7 -22.38 12.47 -12.28
N ARG A 8 -22.95 13.57 -11.78
CA ARG A 8 -23.65 13.53 -10.50
C ARG A 8 -24.85 12.60 -10.69
N CYS A 9 -24.82 11.45 -10.03
CA CYS A 9 -25.85 10.42 -10.11
C CYS A 9 -26.67 10.49 -8.83
N SER A 10 -27.97 10.68 -8.96
CA SER A 10 -28.89 10.59 -7.81
C SER A 10 -29.15 9.11 -7.50
N LEU A 11 -28.33 8.55 -6.61
CA LEU A 11 -28.51 7.20 -6.07
C LEU A 11 -29.51 7.26 -4.91
N GLN A 12 -30.51 6.38 -4.91
CA GLN A 12 -31.43 6.23 -3.78
C GLN A 12 -31.33 4.83 -3.19
N ILE A 13 -31.15 4.75 -1.87
CA ILE A 13 -31.22 3.50 -1.10
C ILE A 13 -32.45 3.58 -0.23
N LYS A 14 -33.42 2.68 -0.44
CA LYS A 14 -34.68 2.64 0.31
C LYS A 14 -35.46 3.98 0.32
N GLY A 15 -35.35 4.77 -0.74
CA GLY A 15 -36.00 6.09 -0.88
C GLY A 15 -35.19 7.26 -0.31
N GLU A 16 -34.03 7.02 0.28
CA GLU A 16 -33.11 8.06 0.75
C GLU A 16 -32.03 8.33 -0.30
N THR A 17 -31.80 9.59 -0.66
CA THR A 17 -30.72 9.97 -1.58
C THR A 17 -29.36 9.81 -0.91
N VAL A 18 -28.47 9.05 -1.54
CA VAL A 18 -27.10 8.84 -1.08
C VAL A 18 -26.26 10.05 -1.44
N GLU A 19 -25.52 10.56 -0.46
CA GLU A 19 -24.56 11.63 -0.67
C GLU A 19 -23.39 11.16 -1.55
N GLN A 20 -23.09 11.94 -2.59
CA GLN A 20 -21.90 11.72 -3.41
C GLN A 20 -20.73 12.52 -2.84
N LEU A 21 -19.74 11.81 -2.31
CA LEU A 21 -18.52 12.39 -1.73
C LEU A 21 -17.37 12.37 -2.73
N GLU A 22 -16.52 13.40 -2.70
CA GLU A 22 -15.27 13.42 -3.48
C GLU A 22 -14.27 12.38 -2.97
N LYS A 23 -14.26 12.15 -1.65
CA LYS A 23 -13.42 11.17 -0.98
C LYS A 23 -14.24 10.41 0.06
N LEU A 24 -14.15 9.09 0.04
CA LEU A 24 -14.79 8.19 0.99
C LEU A 24 -13.76 7.24 1.56
N LYS A 25 -13.61 7.21 2.89
CA LYS A 25 -12.80 6.19 3.57
C LYS A 25 -13.68 5.04 4.01
N TYR A 26 -13.44 3.85 3.47
CA TYR A 26 -14.18 2.64 3.82
C TYR A 26 -13.24 1.45 4.01
N LEU A 27 -13.37 0.74 5.14
CA LEU A 27 -12.51 -0.39 5.53
C LEU A 27 -10.99 -0.10 5.39
N GLY A 28 -10.58 1.15 5.63
CA GLY A 28 -9.19 1.57 5.53
C GLY A 28 -8.70 1.90 4.12
N VAL A 29 -9.56 1.79 3.09
CA VAL A 29 -9.27 2.24 1.72
C VAL A 29 -9.87 3.62 1.47
N ILE A 30 -9.12 4.49 0.82
CA ILE A 30 -9.59 5.80 0.35
C ILE A 30 -10.09 5.65 -1.10
N PHE A 31 -11.39 5.89 -1.29
CA PHE A 31 -12.02 5.96 -2.60
C PHE A 31 -12.18 7.42 -3.01
N THR A 32 -11.75 7.75 -4.22
CA THR A 32 -11.89 9.08 -4.81
C THR A 32 -12.97 9.07 -5.90
N SER A 33 -13.66 10.18 -6.10
CA SER A 33 -14.73 10.29 -7.11
C SER A 33 -14.23 10.15 -8.55
N ASP A 34 -12.93 10.35 -8.82
CA ASP A 34 -12.31 10.13 -10.14
C ASP A 34 -11.82 8.69 -10.35
N GLY A 35 -12.05 7.81 -9.36
CA GLY A 35 -11.72 6.38 -9.42
C GLY A 35 -10.23 6.09 -9.31
N LYS A 36 -9.46 7.05 -8.82
CA LYS A 36 -8.01 6.97 -8.62
C LYS A 36 -7.67 6.44 -7.22
N PHE A 37 -6.58 5.69 -7.15
CA PHE A 37 -6.12 5.06 -5.90
C PHE A 37 -4.76 5.59 -5.44
N GLU A 38 -4.18 6.52 -6.21
CA GLU A 38 -2.89 7.15 -5.97
C GLU A 38 -2.77 7.70 -4.55
N GLU A 39 -3.79 8.40 -4.06
CA GLU A 39 -3.80 8.94 -2.70
C GLU A 39 -3.85 7.85 -1.62
N ASP A 40 -4.61 6.78 -1.82
CA ASP A 40 -4.66 5.64 -0.91
C ASP A 40 -3.30 4.93 -0.85
N ILE A 41 -2.68 4.72 -2.02
CA ILE A 41 -1.37 4.07 -2.16
C ILE A 41 -0.28 4.92 -1.50
N ASP A 42 -0.21 6.22 -1.79
CA ASP A 42 0.79 7.13 -1.22
C ASP A 42 0.65 7.22 0.30
N TRP A 43 -0.59 7.31 0.81
CA TRP A 43 -0.86 7.29 2.25
C TRP A 43 -0.34 6.00 2.90
N ARG A 44 -0.61 4.84 2.30
CA ARG A 44 -0.14 3.54 2.80
C ARG A 44 1.37 3.39 2.76
N ILE A 45 2.01 3.83 1.68
CA ILE A 45 3.48 3.86 1.58
C ILE A 45 4.06 4.69 2.73
N GLY A 46 3.46 5.84 3.03
CA GLY A 46 3.84 6.71 4.15
C GLY A 46 3.72 6.00 5.51
N VAL A 47 2.56 5.42 5.79
CA VAL A 47 2.31 4.69 7.05
C VAL A 47 3.25 3.50 7.21
N ALA A 48 3.36 2.66 6.17
CA ALA A 48 4.22 1.47 6.18
C ALA A 48 5.69 1.86 6.36
N SER A 49 6.15 2.93 5.69
CA SER A 49 7.51 3.46 5.84
C SER A 49 7.78 4.01 7.25
N GLY A 50 6.78 4.62 7.90
CA GLY A 50 6.88 5.12 9.28
C GLY A 50 7.05 3.98 10.29
N VAL A 51 6.13 3.02 10.28
CA VAL A 51 6.20 1.82 11.16
C VAL A 51 7.50 1.08 10.98
N LEU A 52 7.92 0.94 9.73
CA LEU A 52 9.17 0.32 9.39
C LEU A 52 10.37 1.09 9.96
N LEU A 53 10.43 2.41 9.85
CA LEU A 53 11.56 3.19 10.39
C LEU A 53 11.71 2.96 11.90
N GLU A 54 10.60 2.83 12.62
CA GLU A 54 10.58 2.48 14.04
C GLU A 54 11.08 1.05 14.30
N LEU A 55 10.61 0.07 13.51
CA LEU A 55 11.09 -1.32 13.58
C LEU A 55 12.58 -1.42 13.25
N VAL A 56 13.06 -0.64 12.29
CA VAL A 56 14.46 -0.62 11.89
C VAL A 56 15.34 -0.10 13.01
N ARG A 57 14.93 0.97 13.69
CA ARG A 57 15.65 1.51 14.85
C ARG A 57 15.63 0.58 16.07
N SER A 58 14.51 -0.07 16.36
CA SER A 58 14.30 -0.86 17.59
C SER A 58 14.76 -2.32 17.48
N THR A 59 14.67 -2.90 16.27
CA THR A 59 14.67 -4.34 16.04
C THR A 59 15.67 -4.70 14.93
N VAL A 60 15.44 -4.24 13.70
CA VAL A 60 16.16 -4.73 12.49
C VAL A 60 17.63 -4.27 12.41
N ASN A 61 18.00 -3.11 12.96
CA ASN A 61 19.41 -2.65 12.96
C ASN A 61 20.27 -3.27 14.06
N LYS A 62 19.71 -4.12 14.92
CA LYS A 62 20.53 -4.88 15.87
C LYS A 62 21.38 -5.87 15.07
N VAL A 63 22.71 -5.79 15.23
CA VAL A 63 23.69 -6.62 14.53
C VAL A 63 23.45 -8.12 14.81
N GLU A 64 22.90 -8.46 15.97
CA GLU A 64 22.60 -9.82 16.39
C GLU A 64 21.39 -10.46 15.69
N GLN A 65 20.57 -9.68 14.97
CA GLN A 65 19.39 -10.24 14.32
C GLN A 65 19.75 -10.94 13.01
N SER A 66 19.26 -12.18 12.89
CA SER A 66 19.41 -12.97 11.68
C SER A 66 18.66 -12.33 10.50
N LEU A 67 19.22 -12.49 9.30
CA LEU A 67 18.58 -12.07 8.05
C LEU A 67 17.16 -12.63 7.90
N LYS A 68 16.98 -13.88 8.31
CA LYS A 68 15.69 -14.59 8.29
C LYS A 68 14.64 -13.90 9.16
N THR A 69 15.04 -13.41 10.33
CA THR A 69 14.16 -12.64 11.22
C THR A 69 13.77 -11.31 10.59
N LYS A 70 14.74 -10.60 9.99
CA LYS A 70 14.49 -9.33 9.31
C LYS A 70 13.51 -9.49 8.14
N HIS A 71 13.71 -10.53 7.34
CA HIS A 71 12.82 -10.89 6.24
C HIS A 71 11.42 -11.32 6.73
N SER A 72 11.35 -12.08 7.83
CA SER A 72 10.07 -12.47 8.42
C SER A 72 9.27 -11.27 8.94
N VAL A 73 9.94 -10.31 9.59
CA VAL A 73 9.31 -9.05 10.04
C VAL A 73 8.80 -8.26 8.85
N PHE A 74 9.58 -8.16 7.77
CA PHE A 74 9.15 -7.48 6.55
C PHE A 74 7.88 -8.11 5.95
N ASN A 75 7.89 -9.42 5.69
CA ASN A 75 6.76 -10.11 5.06
C ASN A 75 5.50 -10.17 5.93
N SER A 76 5.66 -10.20 7.25
CA SER A 76 4.53 -10.30 8.19
C SER A 76 3.91 -8.94 8.56
N ILE A 77 4.66 -7.84 8.40
CA ILE A 77 4.22 -6.51 8.85
C ILE A 77 4.12 -5.54 7.67
N PHE A 78 5.20 -5.38 6.90
CA PHE A 78 5.25 -4.37 5.84
C PHE A 78 4.41 -4.75 4.61
N THR A 79 4.58 -5.97 4.09
CA THR A 79 3.85 -6.44 2.90
C THR A 79 2.33 -6.37 3.09
N PRO A 80 1.76 -6.84 4.22
CA PRO A 80 0.32 -6.74 4.45
C PRO A 80 -0.15 -5.29 4.61
N MET A 81 0.62 -4.40 5.23
CA MET A 81 0.24 -2.98 5.35
C MET A 81 0.16 -2.29 3.97
N LEU A 82 1.06 -2.65 3.06
CA LEU A 82 1.14 -2.08 1.73
C LEU A 82 0.03 -2.63 0.80
N VAL A 83 -0.26 -3.93 0.89
CA VAL A 83 -1.11 -4.65 -0.09
C VAL A 83 -2.53 -4.90 0.44
N CYS A 84 -2.82 -4.70 1.73
CA CYS A 84 -4.20 -4.84 2.25
C CYS A 84 -5.13 -3.85 1.53
N GLY A 85 -6.18 -4.34 0.87
CA GLY A 85 -7.07 -3.52 0.05
C GLY A 85 -6.69 -3.47 -1.44
N HIS A 86 -5.62 -4.15 -1.86
CA HIS A 86 -5.22 -4.28 -3.27
C HIS A 86 -6.36 -4.75 -4.19
N GLN A 87 -7.26 -5.62 -3.70
CA GLN A 87 -8.44 -6.08 -4.46
C GLN A 87 -9.37 -4.94 -4.89
N SER A 88 -9.35 -3.82 -4.16
CA SER A 88 -10.13 -2.62 -4.49
C SER A 88 -9.43 -1.71 -5.49
N TRP A 89 -8.11 -1.85 -5.67
CA TRP A 89 -7.37 -1.09 -6.65
C TRP A 89 -7.66 -1.60 -8.05
N THR A 90 -7.80 -0.69 -8.99
CA THR A 90 -7.81 -1.09 -10.41
C THR A 90 -6.42 -1.63 -10.74
N GLY A 91 -6.32 -2.91 -11.12
CA GLY A 91 -5.07 -3.56 -11.46
C GLY A 91 -4.42 -2.92 -12.68
N THR A 92 -3.62 -1.88 -12.45
CA THR A 92 -2.81 -1.22 -13.47
C THR A 92 -1.33 -1.54 -13.26
N GLU A 93 -0.54 -1.55 -14.34
CA GLU A 93 0.91 -1.76 -14.29
C GLU A 93 1.62 -0.75 -13.36
N ASN A 94 1.05 0.46 -13.24
CA ASN A 94 1.54 1.52 -12.35
C ASN A 94 1.46 1.11 -10.87
N THR A 95 0.37 0.45 -10.47
CA THR A 95 0.16 0.01 -9.09
C THR A 95 1.23 -1.01 -8.68
N GLN A 96 1.54 -1.96 -9.55
CA GLN A 96 2.59 -2.96 -9.29
C GLN A 96 3.97 -2.31 -9.21
N THR A 97 4.27 -1.40 -10.15
CA THR A 97 5.55 -0.68 -10.18
C THR A 97 5.81 0.13 -8.91
N TRP A 98 4.77 0.73 -8.31
CA TRP A 98 4.90 1.47 -7.07
C TRP A 98 5.09 0.58 -5.84
N ILE A 99 4.40 -0.57 -5.81
CA ILE A 99 4.63 -1.59 -4.79
C ILE A 99 6.10 -2.04 -4.83
N ASP A 100 6.59 -2.39 -6.01
CA ASP A 100 7.97 -2.85 -6.20
C ASP A 100 8.97 -1.76 -5.80
N ALA A 101 8.70 -0.50 -6.16
CA ALA A 101 9.55 0.63 -5.78
C ALA A 101 9.57 0.87 -4.25
N ALA A 102 8.43 0.74 -3.58
CA ALA A 102 8.32 0.89 -2.13
C ALA A 102 9.05 -0.26 -1.39
N GLU A 103 8.88 -1.49 -1.87
CA GLU A 103 9.59 -2.68 -1.37
C GLU A 103 11.11 -2.55 -1.57
N MET A 104 11.58 -2.18 -2.76
CA MET A 104 13.00 -1.96 -3.03
C MET A 104 13.58 -0.81 -2.20
N GLY A 105 12.81 0.27 -2.03
CA GLY A 105 13.17 1.38 -1.15
C GLY A 105 13.32 0.93 0.30
N PHE A 106 12.49 -0.01 0.75
CA PHE A 106 12.65 -0.62 2.06
C PHE A 106 13.92 -1.45 2.18
N LEU A 107 14.13 -2.41 1.27
CA LEU A 107 15.23 -3.37 1.38
C LEU A 107 16.58 -2.65 1.48
N ARG A 108 16.73 -1.52 0.76
CA ARG A 108 17.91 -0.65 0.84
C ARG A 108 18.10 0.03 2.21
N ARG A 109 17.02 0.34 2.93
CA ARG A 109 17.06 1.07 4.22
C ARG A 109 17.13 0.14 5.44
N GLY A 110 16.36 -0.94 5.42
CA GLY A 110 16.27 -1.88 6.55
C GLY A 110 17.40 -2.88 6.59
N ALA A 111 18.10 -3.06 5.48
CA ALA A 111 19.19 -3.99 5.42
C ALA A 111 20.33 -3.44 4.58
N ARG A 112 21.54 -3.59 5.10
CA ARG A 112 22.74 -3.72 4.26
C ARG A 112 22.70 -5.05 3.49
N LEU A 113 21.55 -5.40 2.91
CA LEU A 113 21.31 -6.60 2.11
C LEU A 113 21.70 -6.25 0.68
N ALA A 114 22.64 -7.00 0.12
CA ALA A 114 22.90 -6.94 -1.30
C ALA A 114 21.61 -7.26 -2.07
N CYS A 115 21.34 -6.51 -3.13
CA CYS A 115 20.10 -6.49 -3.92
C CYS A 115 19.67 -7.83 -4.58
N LEU A 116 20.27 -8.97 -4.25
CA LEU A 116 20.14 -10.22 -5.01
C LEU A 116 19.38 -11.35 -4.32
N ASP A 117 19.19 -11.34 -2.99
CA ASP A 117 18.70 -12.54 -2.28
C ASP A 117 17.18 -12.62 -2.08
N LEU A 118 16.39 -11.67 -2.63
CA LEU A 118 14.94 -11.58 -2.37
C LEU A 118 14.05 -11.63 -3.62
N VAL A 119 14.63 -11.70 -4.82
CA VAL A 119 13.85 -11.61 -6.07
C VAL A 119 13.26 -12.96 -6.52
N TYR A 120 13.58 -14.07 -5.86
CA TYR A 120 12.99 -15.37 -6.17
C TYR A 120 12.60 -16.16 -4.91
N PRO A 121 11.30 -16.49 -4.72
CA PRO A 121 10.94 -17.54 -3.78
C PRO A 121 11.36 -18.90 -4.38
N ALA A 122 12.08 -19.70 -3.58
CA ALA A 122 12.17 -21.13 -3.77
C ALA A 122 10.87 -21.82 -3.31
#